data_AF-A0A1Q6DW71-F1
#
_entry.id   AF-A0A1Q6DW71-F1
#
_cell.length_a   1.000
_cell.length_b   1.000
_cell.length_c   1.000
_cell.angle_alpha   90.00
_cell.angle_beta   90.00
_cell.angle_gamma   90.00
#
_symmetry.space_group_name_H-M   'P 1'
#
loop_
_entity.id
_entity.type
_entity.pdbx_description
1 polymer ?
#
loop_
_entity_poly.entity_id
_entity_poly.type
_entity_poly.pdbx_seq_one_letter_code
_entity_poly.pdbx_strand_id
1 'polypeptide(L)'
;MNRKDTNDRLSDRQKKLLIKQLRDLNKHLPKGRKTLKELMEVDDPEFEGKDNSIQKVDEEELKKLEKIVPSEFYDRLKLPIYIEASRKFNRGTYRVKGKLATKVVKSILDKEWKVSDEEVFIYRPEVLKLRRELKTTTRYTFLTELH
;
A
#
# COMPACT_ATOMS: atom_id res chain seq x y z
N MET A 1 -8.40 -24.12 38.91
CA MET A 1 -9.44 -24.27 37.87
C MET A 1 -8.95 -23.57 36.60
N ASN A 2 -8.79 -24.34 35.53
CA ASN A 2 -8.15 -24.00 34.24
C ASN A 2 -8.80 -22.82 33.51
N ARG A 3 -7.96 -21.94 32.92
CA ARG A 3 -8.07 -21.49 31.52
C ARG A 3 -6.66 -21.20 30.97
N LYS A 4 -5.86 -22.26 30.81
CA LYS A 4 -4.68 -22.23 29.94
C LYS A 4 -5.14 -22.02 28.51
N ASP A 5 -4.58 -21.00 27.85
CA ASP A 5 -4.02 -21.11 26.51
C ASP A 5 -4.80 -22.00 25.54
N THR A 6 -5.94 -21.52 25.05
CA THR A 6 -6.50 -22.04 23.80
C THR A 6 -5.63 -21.55 22.65
N ASN A 7 -4.55 -22.32 22.47
CA ASN A 7 -3.54 -22.27 21.45
C ASN A 7 -4.20 -22.35 20.07
N ASP A 8 -4.43 -21.20 19.43
CA ASP A 8 -4.88 -21.10 18.04
C ASP A 8 -3.70 -21.42 17.10
N ARG A 9 -3.28 -22.69 17.10
CA ARG A 9 -2.25 -23.19 16.18
C ARG A 9 -2.95 -23.78 14.96
N LEU A 10 -3.08 -22.95 13.92
CA LEU A 10 -3.43 -23.42 12.58
C LEU A 10 -2.49 -24.57 12.18
N SER A 11 -3.07 -25.70 11.74
CA SER A 11 -2.31 -26.79 11.14
C SER A 11 -1.56 -26.32 9.89
N ASP A 12 -0.48 -27.02 9.52
CA ASP A 12 0.30 -26.66 8.33
C ASP A 12 -0.53 -26.64 7.04
N ARG A 13 -1.55 -27.52 6.96
CA ARG A 13 -2.50 -27.54 5.84
C ARG A 13 -3.36 -26.27 5.82
N GLN A 14 -3.84 -25.81 6.98
CA GLN A 14 -4.62 -24.57 7.08
C GLN A 14 -3.75 -23.34 6.79
N LYS A 15 -2.50 -23.31 7.27
CA LYS A 15 -1.53 -22.24 6.93
C LYS A 15 -1.29 -22.17 5.42
N LYS A 16 -1.04 -23.31 4.77
CA LYS A 16 -0.87 -23.40 3.30
C LYS A 16 -2.10 -22.91 2.54
N LEU A 17 -3.31 -23.28 2.98
CA LEU A 17 -4.56 -22.83 2.36
C LEU A 17 -4.74 -21.31 2.50
N LEU A 18 -4.48 -20.75 3.68
CA LEU A 18 -4.60 -19.31 3.90
C LEU A 18 -3.59 -18.52 3.06
N ILE A 19 -2.33 -18.98 2.98
CA ILE A 19 -1.32 -18.37 2.11
C ILE A 19 -1.79 -18.36 0.65
N LYS A 20 -2.41 -19.45 0.17
CA LYS A 20 -2.95 -19.52 -1.18
C LYS A 20 -4.07 -18.50 -1.39
N GLN A 21 -5.05 -18.43 -0.48
CA GLN A 21 -6.14 -17.46 -0.54
C GLN A 21 -5.64 -16.00 -0.53
N LEU A 22 -4.59 -15.70 0.23
CA LEU A 22 -4.00 -14.35 0.26
C LEU A 22 -3.24 -14.02 -1.01
N ARG A 23 -2.53 -15.00 -1.59
CA ARG A 23 -1.93 -14.84 -2.91
C ARG A 23 -3.00 -14.54 -3.94
N ASP A 24 -4.12 -15.26 -3.88
CA ASP A 24 -5.27 -15.05 -4.77
C ASP A 24 -5.88 -13.64 -4.58
N LEU A 25 -6.09 -13.20 -3.33
CA LEU A 25 -6.60 -11.85 -3.02
C LEU A 25 -5.64 -10.73 -3.42
N ASN A 26 -4.34 -11.00 -3.51
CA ASN A 26 -3.30 -10.04 -3.88
C ASN A 26 -2.80 -10.24 -5.32
N LYS A 27 -3.52 -11.00 -6.17
CA LYS A 27 -3.16 -11.19 -7.59
C LYS A 27 -3.10 -9.87 -8.37
N HIS A 28 -3.95 -8.92 -8.01
CA HIS A 28 -4.00 -7.58 -8.61
C HIS A 28 -2.82 -6.68 -8.21
N LEU A 29 -2.01 -7.09 -7.24
CA LEU A 29 -0.79 -6.37 -6.88
C LEU A 29 0.27 -6.56 -7.98
N PRO A 30 1.09 -5.53 -8.23
CA PRO A 30 2.14 -5.64 -9.21
C PRO A 30 3.17 -6.72 -8.83
N LYS A 31 3.80 -7.33 -9.85
CA LYS A 31 4.93 -8.26 -9.71
C LYS A 31 6.07 -7.63 -8.95
N GLY A 32 6.34 -6.35 -9.23
CA GLY A 32 7.32 -5.53 -8.56
C GLY A 32 6.85 -4.09 -8.44
N ARG A 33 7.27 -3.41 -7.37
CA ARG A 33 7.08 -1.97 -7.23
C ARG A 33 8.24 -1.25 -7.90
N LYS A 34 7.93 -0.23 -8.70
CA LYS A 34 8.90 0.68 -9.31
C LYS A 34 9.03 1.95 -8.45
N THR A 35 10.16 2.62 -8.52
CA THR A 35 10.38 3.93 -7.90
C THR A 35 9.66 5.03 -8.68
N LEU A 36 9.43 6.18 -8.06
CA LEU A 36 8.89 7.36 -8.75
C LEU A 36 9.80 7.75 -9.93
N LYS A 37 11.12 7.69 -9.73
CA LYS A 37 12.12 7.95 -10.77
C LYS A 37 11.95 7.03 -11.98
N GLU A 38 11.94 5.72 -11.77
CA GLU A 38 11.79 4.72 -12.85
C GLU A 38 10.49 4.89 -13.65
N LEU A 39 9.42 5.39 -13.03
CA LEU A 39 8.14 5.63 -13.70
C LEU A 39 8.12 6.96 -14.46
N MET A 40 8.92 7.94 -14.07
CA MET A 40 9.00 9.23 -14.76
C MET A 40 9.93 9.19 -15.99
N GLU A 41 10.86 8.24 -16.04
CA GLU A 41 11.85 8.11 -17.13
C GLU A 41 11.33 7.34 -18.35
N VAL A 42 10.07 6.86 -18.33
CA VAL A 42 9.46 6.08 -19.41
C VAL A 42 8.24 6.80 -19.99
N ASP A 43 8.02 6.64 -21.30
CA ASP A 43 6.95 7.35 -22.02
C ASP A 43 5.54 6.80 -21.70
N ASP A 44 5.39 5.51 -21.40
CA ASP A 44 4.10 4.88 -21.03
C ASP A 44 4.26 4.15 -19.69
N PRO A 45 4.18 4.87 -18.55
CA PRO A 45 4.44 4.29 -17.25
C PRO A 45 3.36 3.27 -16.87
N GLU A 46 3.80 2.09 -16.45
CA GLU A 46 2.90 0.98 -16.16
C GLU A 46 3.38 0.09 -15.02
N PHE A 47 2.41 -0.60 -14.42
CA PHE A 47 2.62 -1.71 -13.50
C PHE A 47 2.23 -3.02 -14.16
N GLU A 48 3.13 -4.00 -14.11
CA GLU A 48 2.82 -5.38 -14.49
C GLU A 48 2.29 -6.15 -13.27
N GLY A 49 1.07 -6.66 -13.36
CA GLY A 49 0.40 -7.52 -12.37
C GLY A 49 0.97 -8.93 -12.33
N LYS A 50 0.79 -9.64 -11.20
CA LYS A 50 1.28 -11.02 -11.05
C LYS A 50 0.63 -12.02 -12.01
N ASP A 51 -0.50 -11.65 -12.59
CA ASP A 51 -1.25 -12.35 -13.64
C ASP A 51 -0.86 -11.90 -15.06
N ASN A 52 0.24 -11.15 -15.22
CA ASN A 52 0.67 -10.51 -16.47
C ASN A 52 -0.29 -9.41 -16.96
N SER A 53 -1.24 -8.95 -16.13
CA SER A 53 -2.05 -7.77 -16.47
C SER A 53 -1.17 -6.52 -16.54
N ILE A 54 -1.43 -5.65 -17.50
CA ILE A 54 -0.78 -4.34 -17.60
C ILE A 54 -1.73 -3.28 -17.06
N GLN A 55 -1.21 -2.42 -16.19
CA GLN A 55 -1.98 -1.34 -15.59
C GLN A 55 -1.23 -0.03 -15.76
N LYS A 56 -1.76 0.83 -16.65
CA LYS A 56 -1.21 2.16 -16.90
C LYS A 56 -1.21 3.00 -15.62
N VAL A 57 -0.17 3.81 -15.50
CA VAL A 57 -0.01 4.81 -14.45
C VAL A 57 -0.37 6.16 -15.04
N ASP A 58 -1.15 6.93 -14.29
CA ASP A 58 -1.53 8.29 -14.67
C ASP A 58 -0.33 9.23 -14.46
N GLU A 59 0.14 9.85 -15.54
CA GLU A 59 1.25 10.80 -15.51
C GLU A 59 0.96 12.02 -14.63
N GLU A 60 -0.29 12.47 -14.55
CA GLU A 60 -0.66 13.61 -13.70
C GLU A 60 -0.54 13.26 -12.20
N GLU A 61 -0.74 11.99 -11.85
CA GLU A 61 -0.44 11.51 -10.50
C GLU A 61 1.07 11.52 -10.22
N LEU A 62 1.91 11.15 -11.19
CA LEU A 62 3.38 11.21 -11.05
C LEU A 62 3.86 12.64 -10.87
N LYS A 63 3.36 13.59 -11.69
CA LYS A 63 3.66 15.03 -11.55
C LYS A 63 3.20 15.59 -10.20
N LYS A 64 2.09 15.09 -9.65
CA LYS A 64 1.64 15.47 -8.30
C LYS A 64 2.59 14.94 -7.22
N LEU A 65 3.06 13.70 -7.36
CA LEU A 65 4.03 13.11 -6.44
C LEU A 65 5.37 13.86 -6.48
N GLU A 66 5.81 14.27 -7.67
CA GLU A 66 7.01 15.08 -7.89
C GLU A 66 6.97 16.38 -7.06
N LYS A 67 5.81 17.06 -7.01
CA LYS A 67 5.62 18.29 -6.24
C LYS A 67 5.63 18.08 -4.72
N ILE A 68 5.29 16.87 -4.24
CA ILE A 68 5.19 16.55 -2.81
C ILE A 68 6.51 16.02 -2.26
N VAL A 69 7.22 15.23 -3.06
CA VAL A 69 8.43 14.50 -2.65
C VAL A 69 9.65 15.30 -3.09
N PRO A 70 10.63 15.55 -2.21
CA PRO A 70 11.90 16.14 -2.64
C PRO A 70 12.63 15.22 -3.64
N SER A 71 13.28 15.81 -4.65
CA SER A 71 13.88 15.09 -5.77
C SER A 71 14.93 14.05 -5.37
N GLU A 72 15.63 14.28 -4.26
CA GLU A 72 16.61 13.35 -3.69
C GLU A 72 15.99 12.04 -3.15
N PHE A 73 14.66 11.93 -3.14
CA PHE A 73 13.94 10.74 -2.71
C PHE A 73 13.13 10.06 -3.82
N TYR A 74 13.24 10.50 -5.09
CA TYR A 74 12.49 9.90 -6.21
C TYR A 74 12.85 8.44 -6.47
N ASP A 75 14.11 8.07 -6.26
CA ASP A 75 14.63 6.70 -6.32
C ASP A 75 14.26 5.85 -5.10
N ARG A 76 13.64 6.46 -4.07
CA ARG A 76 13.28 5.78 -2.81
C ARG A 76 11.78 5.62 -2.62
N LEU A 77 10.95 6.50 -3.19
CA LEU A 77 9.50 6.33 -3.15
C LEU A 77 9.09 5.22 -4.12
N LYS A 78 8.76 4.04 -3.59
CA LYS A 78 8.21 2.93 -4.37
C LYS A 78 6.70 3.09 -4.59
N LEU A 79 6.22 2.78 -5.78
CA LEU A 79 4.81 2.83 -6.18
C LEU A 79 4.29 1.44 -6.62
N PRO A 80 2.98 1.18 -6.48
CA PRO A 80 1.98 2.05 -5.86
C PRO A 80 2.16 2.11 -4.34
N ILE A 81 1.72 3.21 -3.72
CA ILE A 81 1.61 3.33 -2.25
C ILE A 81 0.51 2.37 -1.78
N TYR A 82 0.84 1.53 -0.81
CA TYR A 82 -0.09 0.54 -0.29
C TYR A 82 -0.97 1.10 0.82
N ILE A 83 -2.28 0.89 0.66
CA ILE A 83 -3.34 1.14 1.62
C ILE A 83 -3.67 -0.20 2.27
N GLU A 84 -3.08 -0.46 3.42
CA GLU A 84 -3.13 -1.75 4.09
C GLU A 84 -4.45 -1.90 4.85
N ALA A 85 -5.23 -2.91 4.48
CA ALA A 85 -6.37 -3.39 5.24
C ALA A 85 -5.95 -4.59 6.10
N SER A 86 -6.33 -4.59 7.37
CA SER A 86 -6.09 -5.69 8.31
C SER A 86 -7.30 -5.94 9.19
N ARG A 87 -7.53 -7.21 9.55
CA ARG A 87 -8.55 -7.60 10.54
C ARG A 87 -8.25 -7.08 11.94
N LYS A 88 -7.00 -6.71 12.24
CA LYS A 88 -6.59 -6.12 13.52
C LYS A 88 -7.01 -4.66 13.66
N PHE A 89 -7.37 -3.99 12.56
CA PHE A 89 -7.76 -2.58 12.58
C PHE A 89 -9.27 -2.45 12.78
N ASN A 90 -9.69 -1.35 13.39
CA ASN A 90 -11.11 -1.01 13.47
C ASN A 90 -11.74 -0.95 12.08
N ARG A 91 -13.01 -1.31 11.96
CA ARG A 91 -13.73 -1.34 10.68
C ARG A 91 -13.61 0.00 9.96
N GLY A 92 -13.13 -0.03 8.72
CA GLY A 92 -12.94 1.17 7.90
C GLY A 92 -11.66 1.97 8.22
N THR A 93 -10.74 1.38 8.96
CA THR A 93 -9.41 1.92 9.22
C THR A 93 -8.38 1.21 8.36
N TYR A 94 -7.46 1.98 7.78
CA TYR A 94 -6.40 1.50 6.92
C TYR A 94 -5.07 2.08 7.40
N ARG A 95 -3.99 1.39 7.09
CA ARG A 95 -2.64 1.84 7.41
C ARG A 95 -1.85 2.10 6.12
N VAL A 96 -1.05 3.15 6.13
CA VAL A 96 0.00 3.37 5.12
C VAL A 96 1.34 3.35 5.84
N LYS A 97 2.29 2.58 5.32
CA LYS A 97 3.62 2.39 5.90
C LYS A 97 4.73 2.97 5.02
N GLY A 98 5.78 3.46 5.68
CA GLY A 98 6.98 4.03 5.10
C GLY A 98 6.97 5.55 5.13
N LYS A 99 8.09 6.16 5.54
CA LYS A 99 8.22 7.61 5.74
C LYS A 99 7.77 8.45 4.54
N LEU A 100 8.22 8.11 3.33
CA LEU A 100 7.85 8.83 2.10
C LEU A 100 6.37 8.63 1.73
N ALA A 101 5.85 7.41 1.87
CA ALA A 101 4.44 7.13 1.62
C ALA A 101 3.54 7.88 2.61
N THR A 102 3.92 7.90 3.90
CA THR A 102 3.24 8.68 4.94
C THR A 102 3.29 10.17 4.65
N LYS A 103 4.43 10.72 4.18
CA LYS A 103 4.56 12.11 3.74
C LYS A 103 3.56 12.44 2.63
N VAL A 104 3.52 11.61 1.58
CA VAL A 104 2.59 11.79 0.45
C VAL A 104 1.15 11.81 0.94
N VAL A 105 0.75 10.79 1.70
CA VAL A 105 -0.63 10.65 2.16
C VAL A 105 -1.04 11.80 3.08
N LYS A 106 -0.18 12.21 4.01
CA LYS A 106 -0.48 13.36 4.88
C LYS A 106 -0.58 14.66 4.10
N SER A 107 0.27 14.86 3.08
CA SER A 107 0.20 16.05 2.21
C SER A 107 -1.11 16.10 1.42
N ILE A 108 -1.55 14.99 0.82
CA ILE A 108 -2.83 14.90 0.09
C ILE A 108 -4.05 15.11 1.02
N LEU A 109 -3.91 14.73 2.29
CA LEU A 109 -4.97 14.86 3.28
C LEU A 109 -4.94 16.19 4.04
N ASP A 110 -4.03 17.10 3.70
CA ASP A 110 -3.81 18.38 4.40
C ASP A 110 -3.53 18.19 5.90
N LYS A 111 -2.72 17.17 6.23
CA LYS A 111 -2.31 16.82 7.59
C LYS A 111 -0.83 17.13 7.82
N GLU A 112 -0.49 17.47 9.05
CA GLU A 112 0.91 17.66 9.45
C GLU A 112 1.72 16.36 9.34
N TRP A 113 2.89 16.46 8.72
CA TRP A 113 3.88 15.39 8.61
C TRP A 113 5.13 15.72 9.42
N LYS A 114 5.63 14.72 10.16
CA LYS A 114 6.88 14.75 10.90
C LYS A 114 7.84 13.73 10.30
N VAL A 115 9.14 14.03 10.30
CA VAL A 115 10.18 13.12 9.78
C VAL A 115 10.19 11.76 10.50
N SER A 116 9.77 11.75 11.76
CA SER A 116 9.61 10.55 12.59
C SER A 116 8.40 9.67 12.20
N ASP A 117 7.51 10.14 11.34
CA ASP A 117 6.29 9.40 10.99
C ASP A 117 6.61 8.24 10.05
N GLU A 118 6.65 7.03 10.60
CA GLU A 118 6.91 5.81 9.82
C GLU A 118 5.63 5.20 9.24
N GLU A 119 4.47 5.54 9.79
CA GLU A 119 3.17 5.06 9.34
C GLU A 119 2.06 6.08 9.66
N VAL A 120 0.93 5.96 8.99
CA VAL A 120 -0.29 6.73 9.27
C VAL A 120 -1.51 5.85 9.16
N PHE A 121 -2.43 6.00 10.10
CA PHE A 121 -3.76 5.41 10.02
C PHE A 121 -4.73 6.41 9.41
N ILE A 122 -5.50 5.96 8.43
CA ILE A 122 -6.48 6.76 7.71
C ILE A 122 -7.83 6.04 7.66
N TYR A 123 -8.90 6.81 7.68
CA TYR A 123 -10.27 6.28 7.68
C TYR A 123 -10.91 6.32 6.29
N ARG A 124 -12.03 5.61 6.10
CA ARG A 124 -12.72 5.53 4.80
C ARG A 124 -12.89 6.89 4.08
N PRO A 125 -13.34 7.99 4.71
CA PRO A 125 -13.47 9.27 4.02
C PRO A 125 -12.14 9.80 3.47
N GLU A 126 -11.06 9.60 4.22
CA GLU A 126 -9.71 10.03 3.86
C GLU A 126 -9.12 9.16 2.76
N VAL A 127 -9.38 7.84 2.81
CA VAL A 127 -9.03 6.94 1.73
C VAL A 127 -9.75 7.34 0.44
N LEU A 128 -11.02 7.75 0.51
CA LEU A 128 -11.75 8.24 -0.67
C LEU A 128 -11.11 9.53 -1.22
N LYS A 129 -10.71 10.47 -0.36
CA LYS A 129 -9.97 11.67 -0.77
C LYS A 129 -8.64 11.30 -1.43
N LEU A 130 -7.83 10.44 -0.80
CA LEU A 130 -6.57 9.95 -1.34
C LEU A 130 -6.74 9.29 -2.71
N ARG A 131 -7.75 8.43 -2.86
CA ARG A 131 -8.03 7.67 -4.10
C ARG A 131 -8.56 8.54 -5.24
N ARG A 132 -9.14 9.71 -4.94
CA ARG A 132 -9.51 10.71 -5.95
C ARG A 132 -8.27 11.39 -6.53
N GLU A 133 -7.28 11.64 -5.69
CA GLU A 133 -6.05 12.34 -6.10
C GLU A 133 -5.00 11.40 -6.71
N LEU A 134 -4.93 10.15 -6.23
CA LEU A 134 -3.90 9.17 -6.56
C LEU A 134 -4.53 7.77 -6.79
N LYS A 135 -5.22 7.58 -7.91
CA LYS A 135 -5.98 6.37 -8.25
C LYS A 135 -5.11 5.23 -8.80
N THR A 136 -4.09 5.53 -9.59
CA THR A 136 -3.24 4.53 -10.25
C THR A 136 -1.95 4.27 -9.46
N THR A 137 -1.47 5.27 -8.72
CA THR A 137 -0.27 5.23 -7.88
C THR A 137 -0.53 4.81 -6.44
N THR A 138 -1.77 4.43 -6.08
CA THR A 138 -2.10 3.78 -4.80
C THR A 138 -2.81 2.44 -5.02
N ARG A 139 -2.69 1.53 -4.05
CA ARG A 139 -3.38 0.24 -4.11
C ARG A 139 -3.76 -0.29 -2.74
N TYR A 140 -4.95 -0.89 -2.64
CA TYR A 140 -5.28 -1.69 -1.47
C TYR A 140 -4.45 -2.98 -1.44
N THR A 141 -3.93 -3.29 -0.26
CA THR A 141 -3.31 -4.59 0.03
C THR A 141 -3.97 -5.19 1.26
N PHE A 142 -4.15 -6.51 1.25
CA PHE A 142 -4.64 -7.24 2.41
C PHE A 142 -3.46 -7.90 3.10
N LEU A 143 -3.22 -7.51 4.35
CA LEU A 143 -2.25 -8.17 5.20
C LEU A 143 -2.92 -9.31 5.97
N THR A 144 -2.30 -10.49 5.92
CA THR A 144 -2.42 -11.46 7.01
C THR A 144 -1.11 -11.42 7.78
N GLU A 145 -1.20 -11.46 9.09
CA GLU A 145 -0.06 -11.86 9.91
C GLU A 145 -0.38 -13.26 10.41
N LEU A 146 0.26 -14.26 9.80
CA LEU A 146 0.28 -15.62 10.32
C LEU A 146 1.29 -15.62 11.47
N HIS A 147 0.80 -15.66 12.70
CA HIS A 147 1.60 -15.98 13.88
C HIS A 147 1.62 -17.50 14.07
#